data_AF-Q217L6-F1
#
_entry.id   AF-Q217L6-F1
#
_cell.length_a   1.000
_cell.length_b   1.000
_cell.length_c   1.000
_cell.angle_alpha   90.00
_cell.angle_beta   90.00
_cell.angle_gamma   90.00
#
_symmetry.space_group_name_H-M   'P 1'
#
loop_
_entity.id
_entity.type
_entity.pdbx_description
1 polymer ?
#
loop_
_entity_poly.entity_id
_entity_poly.type
_entity_poly.pdbx_seq_one_letter_code
_entity_poly.pdbx_strand_id
1 'polypeptide(L)'
;MIRPPTATATSCRTSSSRTTIATTTRAISRPIPSRSRVGCTAFLSGPMNGADVVKGAQLDGLVLLSATSIAEATQQAAGKPGHVVGLLISPTDNSVDCPGDYHWVRCDAFGPPISWSQKDGGDQVTNFDFAGAAISDPATANWTVNQGPMISGSIDDVVVAYSFYADMLVGQGVSII
;
A
#
# COMPACT_ATOMS: atom_id res chain seq x y z
N MET A 1 6.53 -61.75 -55.38
CA MET A 1 7.18 -61.78 -54.05
C MET A 1 6.31 -62.59 -53.10
N ILE A 2 6.90 -63.56 -52.42
CA ILE A 2 6.30 -64.73 -51.77
C ILE A 2 6.40 -64.57 -50.22
N ARG A 3 5.37 -64.99 -49.46
CA ARG A 3 5.30 -65.15 -47.97
C ARG A 3 5.89 -66.52 -47.52
N PRO A 4 6.04 -66.95 -46.23
CA PRO A 4 6.23 -66.35 -44.87
C PRO A 4 7.48 -67.04 -44.14
N PRO A 5 7.67 -67.19 -42.77
CA PRO A 5 6.82 -67.77 -41.69
C PRO A 5 6.74 -66.92 -40.36
N THR A 6 5.70 -66.95 -39.52
CA THR A 6 5.26 -67.86 -38.42
C THR A 6 6.04 -67.80 -37.08
N ALA A 7 5.33 -67.35 -36.01
CA ALA A 7 5.35 -67.54 -34.53
C ALA A 7 6.60 -68.10 -33.79
N THR A 8 6.94 -67.79 -32.52
CA THR A 8 6.12 -67.79 -31.27
C THR A 8 6.92 -67.21 -30.06
N ALA A 9 6.20 -66.88 -28.96
CA ALA A 9 6.62 -66.93 -27.53
C ALA A 9 7.20 -65.62 -26.91
N THR A 10 6.88 -65.16 -25.69
CA THR A 10 5.96 -65.59 -24.63
C THR A 10 5.74 -64.43 -23.62
N SER A 11 4.49 -64.33 -23.15
CA SER A 11 3.99 -63.86 -21.83
C SER A 11 4.83 -62.96 -20.92
N CYS A 12 4.24 -61.85 -20.47
CA CYS A 12 3.83 -61.74 -19.06
C CYS A 12 2.77 -60.63 -18.89
N ARG A 13 1.54 -61.05 -18.57
CA ARG A 13 0.57 -60.20 -17.89
C ARG A 13 1.01 -60.07 -16.44
N THR A 14 1.27 -58.85 -16.00
CA THR A 14 0.97 -58.45 -14.63
C THR A 14 0.23 -57.13 -14.68
N SER A 15 -1.03 -57.19 -14.24
CA SER A 15 -1.88 -56.07 -13.94
C SER A 15 -1.17 -55.14 -12.94
N SER A 16 -0.99 -53.87 -13.31
CA SER A 16 -0.91 -52.83 -12.31
C SER A 16 -1.80 -51.69 -12.77
N SER A 17 -2.88 -51.53 -12.01
CA SER A 17 -3.89 -50.50 -12.17
C SER A 17 -3.19 -49.15 -12.33
N ARG A 18 -3.48 -48.49 -13.44
CA ARG A 18 -3.19 -47.07 -13.63
C ARG A 18 -4.07 -46.29 -12.66
N THR A 19 -3.65 -46.17 -11.41
CA THR A 19 -4.12 -45.10 -10.53
C THR A 19 -3.35 -43.87 -10.96
N THR A 20 -3.93 -43.14 -11.91
CA THR A 20 -3.63 -41.72 -12.07
C THR A 20 -3.95 -41.09 -10.72
N ILE A 21 -2.93 -40.82 -9.91
CA ILE A 21 -3.07 -39.87 -8.81
C ILE A 21 -3.30 -38.54 -9.53
N ALA A 22 -4.57 -38.21 -9.71
CA ALA A 22 -4.97 -36.84 -9.86
C ALA A 22 -4.43 -36.15 -8.62
N THR A 23 -3.29 -35.46 -8.76
CA THR A 23 -2.92 -34.41 -7.82
C THR A 23 -3.99 -33.35 -7.99
N THR A 24 -5.12 -33.55 -7.30
CA THR A 24 -6.03 -32.49 -6.92
C THR A 24 -5.18 -31.58 -6.05
N THR A 25 -4.46 -30.66 -6.68
CA THR A 25 -4.03 -29.42 -6.06
C THR A 25 -5.33 -28.70 -5.74
N ARG A 26 -5.92 -29.09 -4.61
CA ARG A 26 -6.98 -28.36 -3.96
C ARG A 26 -6.35 -26.99 -3.74
N ALA A 27 -6.78 -26.01 -4.53
CA ALA A 27 -6.52 -24.62 -4.21
C ALA A 27 -7.12 -24.45 -2.82
N ILE A 28 -6.25 -24.51 -1.81
CA ILE A 28 -6.59 -24.03 -0.48
C ILE A 28 -6.77 -22.54 -0.76
N SER A 29 -8.01 -22.12 -0.97
CA SER A 29 -8.40 -20.73 -0.85
C SER A 29 -8.02 -20.38 0.58
N ARG A 30 -6.78 -19.91 0.75
CA ARG A 30 -6.39 -19.20 1.95
C ARG A 30 -7.41 -18.08 2.05
N PRO A 31 -8.15 -17.96 3.17
CA PRO A 31 -8.95 -16.79 3.39
C PRO A 31 -8.05 -15.59 3.09
N ILE A 32 -8.49 -14.72 2.18
CA ILE A 32 -7.89 -13.40 2.03
C ILE A 32 -7.80 -12.88 3.46
N PRO A 33 -6.61 -12.57 3.99
CA PRO A 33 -6.54 -12.01 5.33
C PRO A 33 -7.46 -10.81 5.33
N SER A 34 -8.50 -10.87 6.16
CA SER A 34 -9.44 -9.77 6.35
C SER A 34 -8.57 -8.53 6.56
N ARG A 35 -8.74 -7.51 5.69
CA ARG A 35 -8.17 -6.18 5.92
C ARG A 35 -8.39 -5.89 7.40
N SER A 36 -7.31 -5.83 8.16
CA SER A 36 -7.41 -5.57 9.58
C SER A 36 -8.16 -4.26 9.70
N ARG A 37 -9.27 -4.30 10.45
CA ARG A 37 -9.99 -3.10 10.87
C ARG A 37 -8.97 -2.20 11.54
N VAL A 38 -8.40 -1.26 10.80
CA VAL A 38 -7.71 -0.14 11.41
C VAL A 38 -8.84 0.70 11.97
N GLY A 39 -9.21 0.41 13.22
CA GLY A 39 -10.07 1.27 13.99
C GLY A 39 -9.39 2.62 14.07
N CYS A 40 -9.93 3.59 13.32
CA CYS A 40 -9.64 5.00 13.44
C CYS A 40 -9.95 5.38 14.89
N THR A 41 -8.92 5.44 15.73
CA THR A 41 -9.07 5.79 17.14
C THR A 41 -9.26 7.30 17.22
N ALA A 42 -10.49 7.69 17.51
CA ALA A 42 -10.94 9.07 17.58
C ALA A 42 -10.14 9.87 18.63
N PHE A 43 -9.48 10.93 18.18
CA PHE A 43 -9.04 12.04 19.02
C PHE A 43 -9.39 13.43 18.45
N LEU A 44 -10.14 13.50 17.34
CA LEU A 44 -10.57 14.75 16.73
C LEU A 44 -12.09 14.88 16.83
N SER A 45 -12.57 15.81 17.65
CA SER A 45 -13.98 16.21 17.68
C SER A 45 -14.24 17.16 16.49
N GLY A 46 -14.38 16.62 15.28
CA GLY A 46 -14.62 17.40 14.06
C GLY A 46 -14.22 16.64 12.78
N PRO A 47 -14.60 17.15 11.60
CA PRO A 47 -14.14 16.57 10.33
C PRO A 47 -12.62 16.64 10.27
N MET A 48 -11.99 15.57 9.78
CA MET A 48 -10.54 15.52 9.66
C MET A 48 -10.07 16.64 8.73
N ASN A 49 -9.13 17.45 9.20
CA ASN A 49 -8.50 18.49 8.40
C ASN A 49 -6.97 18.39 8.54
N GLY A 50 -6.25 18.78 7.48
CA GLY A 50 -4.79 18.68 7.46
C GLY A 50 -4.09 19.57 8.49
N ALA A 51 -4.72 20.67 8.92
CA ALA A 51 -4.15 21.57 9.92
C ALA A 51 -4.04 20.89 11.29
N ASP A 52 -5.04 20.11 11.69
CA ASP A 52 -5.02 19.35 12.94
C ASP A 52 -3.98 18.23 12.90
N VAL A 53 -3.81 17.55 11.76
CA VAL A 53 -2.76 16.53 11.58
C VAL A 53 -1.37 17.16 11.65
N VAL A 54 -1.15 18.30 10.99
CA VAL A 54 0.10 19.05 11.09
C VAL A 54 0.37 19.50 12.52
N LYS A 55 -0.65 20.00 13.22
CA LYS A 55 -0.52 20.42 14.61
C LYS A 55 -0.14 19.26 15.52
N GLY A 56 -0.78 18.10 15.36
CA GLY A 56 -0.42 16.86 16.07
C GLY A 56 1.03 16.45 15.78
N ALA A 57 1.40 16.41 14.50
CA ALA A 57 2.76 16.13 14.06
C ALA A 57 3.80 17.10 14.66
N GLN A 58 3.48 18.39 14.76
CA GLN A 58 4.35 19.38 15.40
C GLN A 58 4.50 19.15 16.90
N LEU A 59 3.44 18.69 17.59
CA LEU A 59 3.53 18.27 19.00
C LEU A 59 4.42 17.04 19.18
N ASP A 60 4.46 16.16 18.16
CA ASP A 60 5.36 15.00 18.10
C ASP A 60 6.78 15.36 17.61
N GLY A 61 7.06 16.65 17.39
CA GLY A 61 8.38 17.18 17.07
C GLY A 61 8.71 17.30 15.57
N LEU A 62 7.74 17.09 14.68
CA LEU A 62 7.92 17.35 13.25
C LEU A 62 7.93 18.85 12.97
N VAL A 63 8.77 19.27 12.02
CA VAL A 63 8.85 20.67 11.60
C VAL A 63 8.15 20.83 10.28
N LEU A 64 7.10 21.65 10.23
CA LEU A 64 6.46 22.03 8.98
C LEU A 64 7.47 22.78 8.09
N LEU A 65 7.65 22.32 6.87
CA LEU A 65 8.45 23.01 5.88
C LEU A 65 7.55 24.02 5.18
N SER A 66 7.95 25.29 5.18
CA SER A 66 7.19 26.36 4.51
C SER A 66 7.48 26.32 3.01
N ALA A 67 7.28 25.17 2.39
CA ALA A 67 7.68 24.89 1.03
C ALA A 67 6.47 24.90 0.08
N THR A 68 6.66 25.53 -1.07
CA THR A 68 5.69 25.51 -2.18
C THR A 68 6.05 24.49 -3.25
N SER A 69 7.22 23.86 -3.13
CA SER A 69 7.72 22.82 -4.02
C SER A 69 8.66 21.88 -3.28
N ILE A 70 8.81 20.66 -3.80
CA ILE A 70 9.77 19.70 -3.24
C ILE A 70 11.22 20.20 -3.27
N ALA A 71 11.59 21.01 -4.27
CA ALA A 71 12.91 21.61 -4.34
C ALA A 71 13.17 22.55 -3.15
N GLU A 72 12.16 23.35 -2.79
CA GLU A 72 12.21 24.24 -1.64
C GLU A 72 12.20 23.44 -0.32
N ALA A 73 11.37 22.40 -0.20
CA ALA A 73 11.35 21.52 0.98
C ALA A 73 12.72 20.86 1.20
N THR A 74 13.32 20.36 0.12
CA THR A 74 14.67 19.79 0.12
C THR A 74 15.71 20.81 0.58
N GLN A 75 15.64 22.05 0.09
CA GLN A 75 16.54 23.12 0.50
C GLN A 75 16.37 23.48 1.98
N GLN A 76 15.14 23.56 2.49
CA GLN A 76 14.86 23.84 3.90
C GLN A 76 15.29 22.70 4.84
N ALA A 77 15.28 21.45 4.35
CA ALA A 77 15.74 20.27 5.07
C ALA A 77 17.26 20.06 4.99
N ALA A 78 17.94 20.68 4.02
CA ALA A 78 19.37 20.48 3.79
C ALA A 78 20.22 20.74 5.04
N GLY A 79 21.09 19.79 5.37
CA GLY A 79 21.97 19.87 6.54
C GLY A 79 21.28 19.63 7.89
N LYS A 80 19.96 19.39 7.91
CA LYS A 80 19.24 19.02 9.13
C LYS A 80 19.17 17.49 9.26
N PRO A 81 19.35 16.95 10.47
CA PRO A 81 19.20 15.51 10.70
C PRO A 81 17.73 15.11 10.59
N GLY A 82 17.43 14.06 9.83
CA GLY A 82 16.05 13.58 9.67
C GLY A 82 15.69 13.14 8.26
N HIS A 83 14.39 13.03 8.03
CA HIS A 83 13.80 12.69 6.73
C HIS A 83 12.62 13.62 6.43
N VAL A 84 12.45 14.01 5.17
CA VAL A 84 11.23 14.71 4.74
C VAL A 84 10.11 13.70 4.56
N VAL A 85 8.91 14.07 4.97
CA VAL A 85 7.67 13.33 4.73
C VAL A 85 6.64 14.26 4.10
N GLY A 86 5.89 13.74 3.14
CA GLY A 86 4.72 14.38 2.57
C GLY A 86 3.47 13.91 3.29
N LEU A 87 2.64 14.86 3.72
CA LEU A 87 1.32 14.61 4.30
C LEU A 87 0.28 14.64 3.18
N LEU A 88 -0.51 13.58 3.08
CA LEU A 88 -1.68 13.49 2.22
C LEU A 88 -2.94 13.41 3.09
N ILE A 89 -4.01 14.08 2.67
CA ILE A 89 -5.28 14.13 3.39
C ILE A 89 -6.41 13.65 2.49
N SER A 90 -7.22 12.72 3.01
CA SER A 90 -8.56 12.46 2.52
C SER A 90 -9.55 13.12 3.49
N PRO A 91 -10.32 14.12 3.04
CA PRO A 91 -11.32 14.76 3.91
C PRO A 91 -12.43 13.78 4.29
N THR A 92 -13.19 14.15 5.32
CA THR A 92 -14.42 13.44 5.70
C THR A 92 -15.40 13.41 4.52
N ASP A 93 -15.95 12.23 4.23
CA ASP A 93 -17.04 12.04 3.27
C ASP A 93 -18.26 11.44 3.98
N ASN A 94 -19.19 12.33 4.34
CA ASN A 94 -20.43 11.96 5.02
C ASN A 94 -21.41 11.19 4.12
N SER A 95 -21.21 11.16 2.79
CA SER A 95 -22.09 10.41 1.89
C SER A 95 -21.86 8.89 1.98
N VAL A 96 -20.68 8.49 2.47
CA VAL A 96 -20.26 7.09 2.62
C VAL A 96 -19.80 6.75 4.03
N ASP A 97 -20.17 7.58 5.02
CA ASP A 97 -19.77 7.46 6.43
C ASP A 97 -18.24 7.33 6.63
N CYS A 98 -17.45 7.94 5.75
CA CYS A 98 -15.99 7.96 5.88
C CYS A 98 -15.57 9.15 6.77
N PRO A 99 -14.94 8.91 7.94
CA PRO A 99 -14.52 9.99 8.84
C PRO A 99 -13.40 10.88 8.27
N GLY A 100 -12.80 10.49 7.14
CA GLY A 100 -11.56 11.04 6.61
C GLY A 100 -10.37 10.18 7.04
N ASP A 101 -9.25 10.37 6.34
CA ASP A 101 -8.00 9.65 6.60
C ASP A 101 -6.79 10.51 6.22
N TYR A 102 -5.60 10.16 6.70
CA TYR A 102 -4.34 10.79 6.30
C TYR A 102 -3.28 9.74 6.01
N HIS A 103 -2.37 10.08 5.11
CA HIS A 103 -1.30 9.19 4.69
C HIS A 103 0.04 9.93 4.65
N TRP A 104 1.09 9.25 5.10
CA TRP A 104 2.45 9.79 5.09
C TRP A 104 3.28 9.09 4.03
N VAL A 105 4.00 9.89 3.23
CA VAL A 105 4.95 9.41 2.23
C VAL A 105 6.34 9.88 2.63
N ARG A 106 7.33 8.98 2.70
CA ARG A 106 8.69 9.33 3.10
C ARG A 106 9.55 9.62 1.89
N CYS A 107 10.30 10.72 1.92
CA CYS A 107 11.37 10.98 0.97
C CYS A 107 12.60 10.16 1.36
N ASP A 108 13.03 9.24 0.50
CA ASP A 108 14.17 8.36 0.75
C ASP A 108 15.49 8.96 0.28
N ALA A 109 15.46 9.77 -0.79
CA ALA A 109 16.65 10.41 -1.34
C ALA A 109 16.33 11.77 -1.98
N PHE A 110 17.14 12.78 -1.65
CA PHE A 110 17.02 14.16 -2.16
C PHE A 110 17.83 14.44 -3.45
N GLY A 111 18.50 13.43 -4.01
CA GLY A 111 19.27 13.58 -5.25
C GLY A 111 18.44 13.18 -6.46
N PRO A 112 18.68 13.72 -7.66
CA PRO A 112 18.01 13.24 -8.87
C PRO A 112 18.46 11.79 -9.20
N PRO A 113 17.52 10.83 -9.35
CA PRO A 113 16.07 10.99 -9.22
C PRO A 113 15.63 11.00 -7.74
N ILE A 114 14.83 12.00 -7.36
CA ILE A 114 14.20 12.03 -6.04
C ILE A 114 13.32 10.78 -5.94
N SER A 115 13.43 10.07 -4.82
CA SER A 115 12.67 8.84 -4.60
C SER A 115 11.89 8.90 -3.30
N TRP A 116 10.68 8.39 -3.36
CA TRP A 116 9.76 8.34 -2.23
C TRP A 116 9.28 6.92 -1.98
N SER A 117 8.89 6.64 -0.74
CA SER A 117 8.23 5.40 -0.36
C SER A 117 7.01 5.63 0.51
N GLN A 118 6.06 4.72 0.38
CA GLN A 118 4.80 4.69 1.09
C GLN A 118 4.53 3.29 1.65
N LYS A 119 3.60 3.22 2.60
CA LYS A 119 3.10 1.95 3.12
C LYS A 119 1.60 2.04 3.36
N ASP A 120 0.81 1.29 2.59
CA ASP A 120 -0.62 1.14 2.81
C ASP A 120 -0.88 0.15 3.96
N GLY A 121 -1.13 0.68 5.16
CA GLY A 121 -1.49 -0.12 6.35
C GLY A 121 -0.53 -1.28 6.64
N GLY A 122 -0.99 -2.51 6.37
CA GLY A 122 -0.27 -3.75 6.64
C GLY A 122 0.71 -4.20 5.55
N ASP A 123 0.72 -3.53 4.40
CA ASP A 123 1.48 -3.96 3.23
C ASP A 123 2.98 -3.72 3.36
N GLN A 124 3.76 -4.24 2.41
CA GLN A 124 5.19 -3.94 2.34
C GLN A 124 5.41 -2.50 1.91
N VAL A 125 6.48 -1.88 2.42
CA VAL A 125 6.92 -0.57 1.95
C VAL A 125 7.22 -0.66 0.46
N THR A 126 6.73 0.32 -0.30
CA THR A 126 6.86 0.39 -1.75
C THR A 126 7.18 1.80 -2.20
N ASN A 127 7.86 1.94 -3.33
CA ASN A 127 8.12 3.21 -4.00
C ASN A 127 7.09 3.53 -5.10
N PHE A 128 5.98 2.80 -5.13
CA PHE A 128 4.88 2.99 -6.07
C PHE A 128 3.68 3.66 -5.39
N ASP A 129 3.00 4.51 -6.15
CA ASP A 129 1.70 5.08 -5.79
C ASP A 129 0.58 4.02 -5.86
N PHE A 130 -0.67 4.39 -5.56
CA PHE A 130 -1.77 3.41 -5.54
C PHE A 130 -2.20 2.93 -6.94
N ALA A 131 -1.70 3.55 -8.00
CA ALA A 131 -1.86 3.07 -9.38
C ALA A 131 -0.68 2.20 -9.86
N GLY A 132 0.36 2.02 -9.03
CA GLY A 132 1.54 1.23 -9.36
C GLY A 132 2.62 2.01 -10.12
N ALA A 133 2.55 3.33 -10.20
CA ALA A 133 3.56 4.18 -10.82
C ALA A 133 4.61 4.63 -9.78
N ALA A 134 5.87 4.78 -10.18
CA ALA A 134 6.93 5.20 -9.27
C ALA A 134 6.67 6.62 -8.75
N ILE A 135 6.85 6.85 -7.46
CA ILE A 135 6.58 8.15 -6.84
C ILE A 135 7.81 9.06 -7.02
N SER A 136 7.70 10.04 -7.91
CA SER A 136 8.69 11.12 -8.08
C SER A 136 8.32 12.39 -7.30
N ASP A 137 7.03 12.69 -7.23
CA ASP A 137 6.48 13.83 -6.51
C ASP A 137 5.10 13.47 -5.90
N PRO A 138 4.98 13.42 -4.56
CA PRO A 138 3.72 13.12 -3.89
C PRO A 138 2.58 14.09 -4.24
N ALA A 139 2.89 15.34 -4.64
CA ALA A 139 1.86 16.30 -5.04
C ALA A 139 1.16 15.94 -6.37
N THR A 140 1.77 15.08 -7.19
CA THR A 140 1.27 14.71 -8.53
C THR A 140 1.03 13.21 -8.72
N ALA A 141 1.43 12.37 -7.77
CA ALA A 141 1.21 10.93 -7.79
C ALA A 141 -0.26 10.54 -7.58
N ASN A 142 -0.63 9.31 -7.95
CA ASN A 142 -1.99 8.82 -7.79
C ASN A 142 -2.23 8.23 -6.40
N TRP A 143 -3.06 8.93 -5.62
CA TRP A 143 -3.46 8.51 -4.27
C TRP A 143 -4.93 8.13 -4.19
N THR A 144 -5.47 7.52 -5.24
CA THR A 144 -6.83 6.99 -5.21
C THR A 144 -6.77 5.50 -4.93
N VAL A 145 -7.42 5.06 -3.86
CA VAL A 145 -7.46 3.66 -3.44
C VAL A 145 -8.90 3.18 -3.27
N ASN A 146 -9.15 1.95 -3.71
CA ASN A 146 -10.38 1.24 -3.43
C ASN A 146 -10.23 0.46 -2.10
N GLN A 147 -11.07 0.79 -1.12
CA GLN A 147 -11.06 0.18 0.22
C GLN A 147 -12.06 -0.97 0.40
N GLY A 148 -12.75 -1.39 -0.66
CA GLY A 148 -13.87 -2.33 -0.55
C GLY A 148 -15.13 -1.66 0.04
N PRO A 149 -16.17 -2.44 0.39
CA PRO A 149 -17.40 -1.88 0.94
C PRO A 149 -17.18 -1.35 2.37
N MET A 150 -17.27 -0.03 2.54
CA MET A 150 -17.38 0.61 3.86
C MET A 150 -18.82 1.08 4.18
N ILE A 151 -19.68 1.22 3.16
CA ILE A 151 -21.05 1.68 3.32
C ILE A 151 -21.90 0.55 3.91
N SER A 152 -22.51 0.82 5.07
CA SER A 152 -23.37 -0.16 5.74
C SER A 152 -24.53 -0.60 4.84
N GLY A 153 -24.58 -1.89 4.53
CA GLY A 153 -25.64 -2.47 3.71
C GLY A 153 -25.49 -2.26 2.20
N SER A 154 -24.39 -1.67 1.72
CA SER A 154 -24.07 -1.64 0.29
C SER A 154 -23.00 -2.67 -0.07
N ILE A 155 -23.06 -3.16 -1.31
CA ILE A 155 -22.00 -3.94 -1.94
C ILE A 155 -21.01 -3.05 -2.70
N ASP A 156 -21.28 -1.74 -2.78
CA ASP A 156 -20.46 -0.79 -3.51
C ASP A 156 -19.18 -0.50 -2.73
N ASP A 157 -18.08 -0.43 -3.48
CA ASP A 157 -16.76 -0.11 -2.96
C ASP A 157 -16.65 1.39 -2.66
N VAL A 158 -16.01 1.74 -1.54
CA VAL A 158 -15.64 3.12 -1.27
C VAL A 158 -14.28 3.42 -1.86
N VAL A 159 -14.25 4.47 -2.68
CA VAL A 159 -13.04 5.04 -3.25
C VAL A 159 -12.60 6.20 -2.38
N VAL A 160 -11.39 6.10 -1.84
CA VAL A 160 -10.76 7.14 -1.03
C VAL A 160 -9.69 7.81 -1.89
N ALA A 161 -9.72 9.14 -1.98
CA ALA A 161 -8.74 9.92 -2.72
C ALA A 161 -8.02 10.88 -1.76
N TYR A 162 -6.70 10.75 -1.70
CA TYR A 162 -5.88 11.67 -0.93
C TYR A 162 -5.35 12.80 -1.80
N SER A 163 -5.25 14.00 -1.22
CA SER A 163 -4.58 15.14 -1.82
C SER A 163 -3.37 15.53 -0.98
N PHE A 164 -2.28 15.93 -1.64
CA PHE A 164 -1.10 16.45 -0.95
C PHE A 164 -1.44 17.73 -0.18
N TYR A 165 -0.93 17.81 1.04
CA TYR A 165 -1.18 18.92 1.95
C TYR A 165 0.08 19.69 2.32
N ALA A 166 1.14 19.01 2.77
CA ALA A 166 2.36 19.67 3.21
C ALA A 166 3.57 18.72 3.24
N ASP A 167 4.77 19.30 3.11
CA ASP A 167 6.01 18.64 3.48
C ASP A 167 6.40 18.96 4.93
N MET A 168 6.88 17.96 5.66
CA MET A 168 7.36 18.11 7.03
C MET A 168 8.70 17.39 7.21
N LEU A 169 9.54 17.91 8.09
CA LEU A 169 10.79 17.27 8.49
C LEU A 169 10.57 16.49 9.78
N VAL A 170 10.78 15.18 9.71
CA VAL A 170 10.87 14.29 10.87
C VAL A 170 12.30 14.35 11.37
N GLY A 171 12.52 14.80 12.61
CA GLY A 171 13.85 14.77 13.23
C GLY A 171 14.37 13.33 13.43
N GLN A 172 15.62 13.17 13.86
CA GLN A 172 16.11 11.85 14.25
C GLN A 172 15.41 11.39 15.53
N GLY A 173 14.36 10.59 15.34
CA GLY A 173 13.69 9.72 16.31
C GLY A 173 13.51 10.25 17.72
N VAL A 174 12.26 10.37 18.17
CA VAL A 174 11.98 10.29 19.61
C VAL A 174 12.49 8.93 20.09
N SER A 175 13.31 8.89 21.14
CA SER A 175 13.60 7.62 21.82
C SER A 175 12.28 7.05 22.31
N ILE A 176 11.84 5.94 21.69
CA ILE A 176 10.79 5.11 22.27
C ILE A 176 11.44 4.38 23.45
N ILE A 177 11.29 4.97 24.64
CA ILE A 177 11.65 4.35 25.92
C ILE A 177 10.64 3.26 26.30
#